data_AF-A0A7S0KW87-F1
#
_entry.id   AF-A0A7S0KW87-F1
#
_cell.length_a   1.000
_cell.length_b   1.000
_cell.length_c   1.000
_cell.angle_alpha   90.00
_cell.angle_beta   90.00
_cell.angle_gamma   90.00
#
_symmetry.space_group_name_H-M   'P 1'
#
loop_
_entity.id
_entity.type
_entity.pdbx_description
1 polymer ?
#
loop_
_entity_poly.entity_id
_entity_poly.type
_entity_poly.pdbx_seq_one_letter_code
_entity_poly.pdbx_strand_id
1 'polypeptide(L)'
;EIPRAPREHRTHAQYVLNGGLLCTMEAPRTVEDVFDNFSARRDGLIKALTTDVEDFYAQCDPDKENLCLYGNPDGTWEVQLPAEEVPPELPEPALGINFARDGMQRKDWLALVAVHSDAWLMAVAFYYGAKFDGKEREKLFKHINSLPTVYEILSGKAVNKPKAKAKGAAAGQPPGKKAREDGAPMTAMGLKKPSAGFIQPPEGDLSALNNAQIELFWPDDGMWYKAEVVSLNTRNRSAKVLYATGDVETLSIDEIAQEGHLNVCT
;
A
#
# COMPACT_ATOMS: atom_id res chain seq x y z
N GLU A 1 -54.68 5.73 30.62
CA GLU A 1 -53.79 4.70 31.17
C GLU A 1 -53.66 3.58 30.14
N ILE A 2 -52.43 3.25 29.75
CA ILE A 2 -52.12 2.18 28.79
C ILE A 2 -51.57 1.01 29.62
N PRO A 3 -52.08 -0.23 29.48
CA PRO A 3 -51.63 -1.33 30.32
C PRO A 3 -50.19 -1.73 30.00
N ARG A 4 -49.37 -1.89 31.06
CA ARG A 4 -47.98 -2.38 30.96
C ARG A 4 -47.98 -3.88 30.69
N ALA A 5 -47.27 -4.32 29.65
CA ALA A 5 -46.95 -5.72 29.41
C ALA A 5 -45.84 -6.23 30.37
N PRO A 6 -45.76 -7.55 30.65
CA PRO A 6 -44.84 -8.11 31.64
C PRO A 6 -43.39 -8.05 31.17
N ARG A 7 -42.46 -7.83 32.11
CA ARG A 7 -41.01 -7.98 31.89
C ARG A 7 -40.66 -9.45 31.87
N GLU A 8 -40.42 -10.01 30.69
CA GLU A 8 -39.72 -11.29 30.54
C GLU A 8 -38.24 -11.02 30.22
N HIS A 9 -37.37 -11.63 31.03
CA HIS A 9 -35.93 -11.67 30.82
C HIS A 9 -35.62 -12.47 29.55
N ARG A 10 -35.33 -11.79 28.44
CA ARG A 10 -34.84 -12.43 27.21
C ARG A 10 -33.32 -12.59 27.26
N THR A 11 -32.87 -13.70 27.82
CA THR A 11 -31.55 -14.29 27.54
C THR A 11 -31.61 -15.01 26.19
N HIS A 12 -30.57 -14.85 25.38
CA HIS A 12 -30.31 -15.55 24.11
C HIS A 12 -31.43 -15.56 23.06
N ALA A 13 -31.36 -14.61 22.11
CA ALA A 13 -32.03 -14.76 20.83
C ALA A 13 -31.28 -15.81 19.99
N GLN A 14 -31.72 -17.07 20.07
CA GLN A 14 -31.54 -18.03 19.00
C GLN A 14 -32.44 -17.60 17.84
N TYR A 15 -31.85 -17.03 16.78
CA TYR A 15 -32.53 -16.95 15.49
C TYR A 15 -32.20 -18.19 14.68
N VAL A 16 -33.27 -18.86 14.27
CA VAL A 16 -33.31 -20.08 13.46
C VAL A 16 -32.76 -19.77 12.07
N LEU A 17 -31.58 -20.30 11.75
CA LEU A 17 -31.06 -20.33 10.38
C LEU A 17 -31.67 -21.53 9.64
N ASN A 18 -32.68 -21.24 8.83
CA ASN A 18 -33.16 -22.17 7.80
C ASN A 18 -32.32 -21.98 6.53
N GLY A 19 -31.53 -22.99 6.19
CA GLY A 19 -31.16 -23.32 4.81
C GLY A 19 -30.18 -22.37 4.10
N GLY A 20 -28.89 -22.59 4.31
CA GLY A 20 -27.81 -22.01 3.50
C GLY A 20 -26.52 -22.03 4.31
N LEU A 21 -25.49 -22.71 3.80
CA LEU A 21 -24.20 -22.90 4.44
C LEU A 21 -23.41 -21.57 4.50
N LEU A 22 -23.87 -20.60 5.29
CA LEU A 22 -23.04 -19.50 5.74
C LEU A 22 -22.16 -20.08 6.84
N CYS A 23 -20.89 -20.30 6.51
CA CYS A 23 -19.85 -20.57 7.49
C CYS A 23 -19.90 -19.45 8.53
N THR A 24 -20.54 -19.69 9.66
CA THR A 24 -20.52 -18.80 10.81
C THR A 24 -19.10 -18.86 11.36
N MET A 25 -18.17 -18.09 10.77
CA MET A 25 -16.94 -17.78 11.47
C MET A 25 -17.38 -17.07 12.75
N GLU A 26 -17.26 -17.75 13.89
CA GLU A 26 -17.51 -17.11 15.18
C GLU A 26 -16.66 -15.84 15.25
N ALA A 27 -17.28 -14.71 15.64
CA ALA A 27 -16.56 -13.45 15.78
C ALA A 27 -15.30 -13.66 16.65
N PRO A 28 -14.12 -13.16 16.24
CA PRO A 28 -12.87 -13.39 16.95
C PRO A 28 -12.94 -12.83 18.37
N ARG A 29 -12.49 -13.61 19.36
CA ARG A 29 -12.71 -13.29 20.79
C ARG A 29 -11.43 -13.10 21.59
N THR A 30 -10.30 -13.60 21.10
CA THR A 30 -8.97 -13.42 21.73
C THR A 30 -8.11 -12.45 20.93
N VAL A 31 -7.03 -11.94 21.55
CA VAL A 31 -6.06 -11.07 20.86
C VAL A 31 -5.47 -11.77 19.64
N GLU A 32 -5.20 -13.07 19.75
CA GLU A 32 -4.71 -13.92 18.68
C GLU A 32 -5.74 -14.05 17.56
N ASP A 33 -7.00 -14.38 17.85
CA ASP A 33 -8.04 -14.50 16.82
C ASP A 33 -8.26 -13.18 16.07
N VAL A 34 -8.24 -12.05 16.78
CA VAL A 34 -8.40 -10.73 16.17
C VAL A 34 -7.19 -10.38 15.30
N PHE A 35 -5.99 -10.75 15.72
CA PHE A 35 -4.77 -10.55 14.94
C PHE A 35 -4.72 -11.46 13.69
N ASP A 36 -5.17 -12.71 13.79
CA ASP A 36 -5.27 -13.63 12.66
C ASP A 36 -6.32 -13.13 11.65
N ASN A 37 -7.47 -12.63 12.15
CA ASN A 37 -8.49 -11.98 11.32
C ASN A 37 -7.91 -10.75 10.59
N PHE A 38 -7.21 -9.88 11.31
CA PHE A 38 -6.52 -8.72 10.72
C PHE A 38 -5.53 -9.16 9.63
N SER A 39 -4.72 -10.17 9.92
CA SER A 39 -3.67 -10.64 9.02
C SER A 39 -4.25 -11.23 7.72
N ALA A 40 -5.30 -12.05 7.83
CA ALA A 40 -5.97 -12.60 6.65
C ALA A 40 -6.59 -11.50 5.78
N ARG A 41 -7.35 -10.57 6.37
CA ARG A 41 -7.93 -9.45 5.61
C ARG A 41 -6.84 -8.60 4.95
N ARG A 42 -5.74 -8.34 5.66
CA ARG A 42 -4.58 -7.62 5.16
C ARG A 42 -3.94 -8.32 3.97
N ASP A 43 -3.81 -9.65 4.01
CA ASP A 43 -3.25 -10.42 2.90
C ASP A 43 -4.14 -10.36 1.65
N GLY A 44 -5.45 -10.39 1.81
CA GLY A 44 -6.41 -10.15 0.72
C GLY A 44 -6.22 -8.77 0.07
N LEU A 45 -6.09 -7.73 0.88
CA LEU A 45 -5.85 -6.35 0.41
C LEU A 45 -4.50 -6.20 -0.30
N ILE A 46 -3.44 -6.81 0.23
CA ILE A 46 -2.13 -6.84 -0.43
C ILE A 46 -2.26 -7.53 -1.78
N LYS A 47 -2.96 -8.66 -1.85
CA LYS A 47 -3.17 -9.39 -3.09
C LYS A 47 -3.88 -8.53 -4.12
N ALA A 48 -4.97 -7.85 -3.75
CA ALA A 48 -5.71 -6.93 -4.61
C ALA A 48 -4.82 -5.82 -5.19
N LEU A 49 -3.97 -5.22 -4.35
CA LEU A 49 -3.14 -4.06 -4.72
C LEU A 49 -1.79 -4.43 -5.36
N THR A 50 -1.43 -5.71 -5.39
CA THR A 50 -0.16 -6.19 -5.95
C THR A 50 -0.37 -7.28 -7.00
N THR A 51 -0.66 -8.51 -6.57
CA THR A 51 -0.70 -9.69 -7.43
C THR A 51 -1.86 -9.63 -8.42
N ASP A 52 -3.02 -9.15 -7.97
CA ASP A 52 -4.26 -9.10 -8.73
C ASP A 52 -4.61 -7.66 -9.18
N VAL A 53 -3.61 -6.77 -9.24
CA VAL A 53 -3.81 -5.32 -9.44
C VAL A 53 -4.55 -4.97 -10.73
N GLU A 54 -4.39 -5.77 -11.79
CA GLU A 54 -5.11 -5.55 -13.06
C GLU A 54 -6.60 -5.89 -12.95
N ASP A 55 -6.95 -6.96 -12.23
CA ASP A 55 -8.35 -7.34 -11.99
C ASP A 55 -9.03 -6.33 -11.07
N PHE A 56 -8.36 -5.95 -9.98
CA PHE A 56 -8.81 -4.89 -9.08
C PHE A 56 -9.06 -3.57 -9.82
N TYR A 57 -8.09 -3.12 -10.63
CA TYR A 57 -8.21 -1.87 -11.40
C TYR A 57 -9.38 -1.92 -12.39
N ALA A 58 -9.59 -3.05 -13.06
CA ALA A 58 -10.70 -3.25 -13.99
C ALA A 58 -12.07 -3.25 -13.30
N GLN A 59 -12.18 -3.79 -12.08
CA GLN A 59 -13.42 -3.81 -11.32
C GLN A 59 -13.82 -2.42 -10.80
N CYS A 60 -12.85 -1.56 -10.50
CA CYS A 60 -13.04 -0.17 -10.04
C CYS A 60 -13.44 0.80 -11.16
N ASP A 61 -14.52 0.50 -11.87
CA ASP A 61 -15.06 1.34 -12.95
C ASP A 61 -15.65 2.67 -12.41
N PRO A 62 -15.15 3.84 -12.84
CA PRO A 62 -15.65 5.16 -12.42
C PRO A 62 -17.09 5.44 -12.84
N ASP A 63 -17.61 4.74 -13.86
CA ASP A 63 -19.00 4.90 -14.32
C ASP A 63 -19.99 4.10 -13.47
N LYS A 64 -19.50 3.26 -12.56
CA LYS A 64 -20.33 2.56 -11.57
C LYS A 64 -20.59 3.44 -10.34
N GLU A 65 -21.57 3.02 -9.55
CA GLU A 65 -21.82 3.57 -8.21
C GLU A 65 -20.58 3.53 -7.32
N ASN A 66 -20.64 4.19 -6.17
CA ASN A 66 -19.49 4.33 -5.28
C ASN A 66 -19.07 2.97 -4.71
N LEU A 67 -17.93 2.45 -5.16
CA LEU A 67 -17.41 1.14 -4.75
C LEU A 67 -16.43 1.26 -3.57
N CYS A 68 -16.28 0.17 -2.85
CA CYS A 68 -15.28 -0.01 -1.81
C CYS A 68 -14.42 -1.26 -2.10
N LEU A 69 -13.23 -1.32 -1.50
CA LEU A 69 -12.39 -2.52 -1.47
C LEU A 69 -12.47 -3.16 -0.08
N TYR A 70 -12.77 -4.46 -0.04
CA TYR A 70 -12.84 -5.26 1.18
C TYR A 70 -11.76 -6.35 1.19
N GLY A 71 -11.15 -6.54 2.36
CA GLY A 71 -10.37 -7.74 2.68
C GLY A 71 -11.19 -8.69 3.53
N ASN A 72 -11.22 -9.97 3.18
CA ASN A 72 -12.02 -11.00 3.83
C ASN A 72 -11.21 -11.83 4.84
N PRO A 73 -11.86 -12.40 5.87
CA PRO A 73 -11.17 -13.17 6.92
C PRO A 73 -10.57 -14.49 6.41
N ASP A 74 -10.88 -14.91 5.18
CA ASP A 74 -10.30 -16.08 4.51
C ASP A 74 -9.09 -15.72 3.60
N GLY A 75 -8.65 -14.46 3.60
CA GLY A 75 -7.54 -13.99 2.77
C GLY A 75 -7.92 -13.56 1.36
N THR A 76 -9.21 -13.57 1.02
CA THR A 76 -9.71 -13.07 -0.26
C THR A 76 -9.98 -11.56 -0.21
N TRP A 77 -10.29 -10.97 -1.37
CA TRP A 77 -10.68 -9.57 -1.49
C TRP A 77 -11.85 -9.45 -2.45
N GLU A 78 -12.63 -8.38 -2.30
CA GLU A 78 -13.76 -8.08 -3.18
C GLU A 78 -13.96 -6.58 -3.34
N VAL A 79 -14.45 -6.18 -4.52
CA VAL A 79 -14.90 -4.82 -4.81
C VAL A 79 -16.43 -4.83 -4.90
N GLN A 80 -17.09 -4.12 -3.99
CA GLN A 80 -18.55 -4.09 -3.93
C GLN A 80 -19.06 -2.75 -3.37
N LEU A 81 -20.37 -2.57 -3.43
CA LEU A 81 -21.06 -1.45 -2.79
C LEU A 81 -20.92 -1.51 -1.27
N PRO A 82 -21.02 -0.38 -0.56
CA PRO A 82 -21.10 -0.38 0.90
C PRO A 82 -22.29 -1.19 1.40
N ALA A 83 -22.24 -1.66 2.65
CA ALA A 83 -23.36 -2.39 3.23
C ALA A 83 -24.67 -1.56 3.21
N GLU A 84 -25.78 -2.19 2.82
CA GLU A 84 -27.10 -1.54 2.82
C GLU A 84 -27.71 -1.41 4.23
N GLU A 85 -27.25 -2.20 5.20
CA GLU A 85 -27.76 -2.20 6.57
C GLU A 85 -27.36 -0.94 7.34
N VAL A 86 -28.29 -0.38 8.13
CA VAL A 86 -28.07 0.83 8.93
C VAL A 86 -28.47 0.59 10.40
N PRO A 87 -27.51 0.52 11.35
CA PRO A 87 -26.05 0.60 11.15
C PRO A 87 -25.44 -0.73 10.65
N PRO A 88 -24.34 -0.69 9.89
CA PRO A 88 -23.62 -1.89 9.48
C PRO A 88 -22.99 -2.61 10.68
N GLU A 89 -22.76 -3.92 10.55
CA GLU A 89 -22.16 -4.73 11.61
C GLU A 89 -20.67 -4.39 11.85
N LEU A 90 -19.92 -4.08 10.79
CA LEU A 90 -18.50 -3.71 10.87
C LEU A 90 -18.28 -2.26 10.41
N PRO A 91 -17.17 -1.62 10.81
CA PRO A 91 -16.75 -0.38 10.18
C PRO A 91 -16.64 -0.53 8.66
N GLU A 92 -17.18 0.43 7.92
CA GLU A 92 -17.15 0.43 6.47
C GLU A 92 -15.80 0.95 5.94
N PRO A 93 -15.25 0.35 4.86
CA PRO A 93 -14.09 0.87 4.15
C PRO A 93 -14.40 2.20 3.43
N ALA A 94 -13.35 2.80 2.84
CA ALA A 94 -13.51 4.05 2.11
C ALA A 94 -14.42 3.88 0.88
N LEU A 95 -15.46 4.72 0.83
CA LEU A 95 -16.46 4.73 -0.23
C LEU A 95 -16.00 5.55 -1.44
N GLY A 96 -16.23 5.03 -2.65
CA GLY A 96 -16.01 5.75 -3.90
C GLY A 96 -14.56 5.73 -4.37
N ILE A 97 -13.81 4.67 -4.05
CA ILE A 97 -12.41 4.55 -4.49
C ILE A 97 -12.28 4.57 -6.02
N ASN A 98 -13.31 4.13 -6.75
CA ASN A 98 -13.37 4.13 -8.20
C ASN A 98 -13.41 5.55 -8.82
N PHE A 99 -13.95 6.55 -8.12
CA PHE A 99 -14.08 7.92 -8.67
C PHE A 99 -12.73 8.59 -8.93
N ALA A 100 -11.76 8.34 -8.05
CA ALA A 100 -10.43 8.95 -8.15
C ALA A 100 -9.50 8.21 -9.13
N ARG A 101 -9.90 7.02 -9.64
CA ARG A 101 -9.02 6.11 -10.39
C ARG A 101 -8.40 6.76 -11.63
N ASP A 102 -9.23 7.48 -12.39
CA ASP A 102 -8.81 8.10 -13.67
C ASP A 102 -8.41 9.58 -13.50
N GLY A 103 -8.58 10.13 -12.29
CA GLY A 103 -8.27 11.52 -11.96
C GLY A 103 -6.85 11.76 -11.44
N MET A 104 -6.04 10.71 -11.29
CA MET A 104 -4.66 10.79 -10.79
C MET A 104 -3.78 9.68 -11.36
N GLN A 105 -2.46 9.74 -11.13
CA GLN A 105 -1.56 8.68 -11.58
C GLN A 105 -1.92 7.36 -10.89
N ARG A 106 -1.85 6.25 -11.64
CA ARG A 106 -2.27 4.93 -11.15
C ARG A 106 -1.59 4.54 -9.84
N LYS A 107 -0.29 4.84 -9.68
CA LYS A 107 0.46 4.58 -8.45
C LYS A 107 -0.07 5.37 -7.26
N ASP A 108 -0.46 6.63 -7.46
CA ASP A 108 -0.95 7.51 -6.40
C ASP A 108 -2.35 7.08 -5.98
N TRP A 109 -3.16 6.64 -6.95
CA TRP A 109 -4.46 6.02 -6.67
C TRP A 109 -4.31 4.73 -5.86
N LEU A 110 -3.42 3.82 -6.26
CA LEU A 110 -3.16 2.60 -5.50
C LEU A 110 -2.64 2.91 -4.08
N ALA A 111 -1.75 3.90 -3.94
CA ALA A 111 -1.25 4.37 -2.65
C ALA A 111 -2.37 4.94 -1.76
N LEU A 112 -3.27 5.75 -2.34
CA LEU A 112 -4.45 6.27 -1.65
C LEU A 112 -5.33 5.13 -1.14
N VAL A 113 -5.65 4.15 -1.99
CA VAL A 113 -6.45 2.98 -1.61
C VAL A 113 -5.75 2.18 -0.50
N ALA A 114 -4.43 1.99 -0.58
CA ALA A 114 -3.65 1.29 0.44
C ALA A 114 -3.72 1.99 1.81
N VAL A 115 -3.57 3.31 1.87
CA VAL A 115 -3.66 4.09 3.11
C VAL A 115 -5.06 4.00 3.73
N HIS A 116 -6.11 4.10 2.92
CA HIS A 116 -7.48 3.92 3.39
C HIS A 116 -7.76 2.49 3.89
N SER A 117 -7.18 1.49 3.22
CA SER A 117 -7.29 0.08 3.61
C SER A 117 -6.57 -0.19 4.94
N ASP A 118 -5.38 0.39 5.16
CA ASP A 118 -4.65 0.31 6.43
C ASP A 118 -5.48 0.89 7.59
N ALA A 119 -6.14 2.04 7.39
CA ALA A 119 -7.02 2.65 8.38
C ALA A 119 -8.26 1.78 8.67
N TRP A 120 -8.86 1.20 7.63
CA TRP A 120 -10.02 0.31 7.77
C TRP A 120 -9.68 -0.97 8.56
N LEU A 121 -8.55 -1.62 8.26
CA LEU A 121 -8.08 -2.79 9.00
C LEU A 121 -7.92 -2.50 10.51
N MET A 122 -7.38 -1.33 10.85
CA MET A 122 -7.27 -0.88 12.25
C MET A 122 -8.65 -0.71 12.88
N ALA A 123 -9.60 -0.11 12.18
CA ALA A 123 -10.97 0.07 12.67
C ALA A 123 -11.65 -1.29 12.95
N VAL A 124 -11.54 -2.25 12.02
CA VAL A 124 -12.12 -3.59 12.16
C VAL A 124 -11.47 -4.35 13.32
N ALA A 125 -10.14 -4.33 13.44
CA ALA A 125 -9.44 -5.03 14.52
C ALA A 125 -9.85 -4.50 15.91
N PHE A 126 -9.94 -3.17 16.07
CA PHE A 126 -10.34 -2.58 17.35
C PHE A 126 -11.85 -2.61 17.59
N TYR A 127 -12.67 -2.79 16.56
CA TYR A 127 -14.09 -3.10 16.70
C TYR A 127 -14.29 -4.46 17.39
N TYR A 128 -13.64 -5.51 16.89
CA TYR A 128 -13.67 -6.83 17.56
C TYR A 128 -13.00 -6.79 18.94
N GLY A 129 -11.94 -5.98 19.09
CA GLY A 129 -11.26 -5.75 20.37
C GLY A 129 -12.00 -4.84 21.36
N ALA A 130 -13.25 -4.44 21.11
CA ALA A 130 -13.95 -3.47 21.97
C ALA A 130 -14.08 -3.89 23.45
N LYS A 131 -14.10 -5.20 23.72
CA LYS A 131 -14.20 -5.77 25.08
C LYS A 131 -12.83 -6.02 25.74
N PHE A 132 -11.74 -5.85 25.01
CA PHE A 132 -10.39 -6.03 25.53
C PHE A 132 -10.07 -4.99 26.59
N ASP A 133 -9.28 -5.39 27.59
CA ASP A 133 -8.68 -4.47 28.54
C ASP A 133 -7.53 -3.64 27.90
N GLY A 134 -6.92 -2.75 28.68
CA GLY A 134 -5.83 -1.91 28.18
C GLY A 134 -4.59 -2.69 27.72
N LYS A 135 -4.26 -3.80 28.39
CA LYS A 135 -3.09 -4.63 28.08
C LYS A 135 -3.33 -5.48 26.83
N GLU A 136 -4.53 -6.00 26.68
CA GLU A 136 -4.95 -6.76 25.50
C GLU A 136 -4.94 -5.88 24.25
N ARG A 137 -5.46 -4.64 24.33
CA ARG A 137 -5.36 -3.66 23.24
C ARG A 137 -3.92 -3.28 22.90
N GLU A 138 -3.07 -3.11 23.90
CA GLU A 138 -1.64 -2.86 23.69
C GLU A 138 -0.95 -4.05 23.01
N LYS A 139 -1.27 -5.28 23.42
CA LYS A 139 -0.75 -6.51 22.82
C LYS A 139 -1.19 -6.64 21.34
N LEU A 140 -2.47 -6.43 21.06
CA LEU A 140 -3.01 -6.42 19.69
C LEU A 140 -2.27 -5.41 18.81
N PHE A 141 -2.13 -4.16 19.29
CA PHE A 141 -1.42 -3.12 18.55
C PHE A 141 0.04 -3.51 18.26
N LYS A 142 0.74 -4.12 19.23
CA LYS A 142 2.11 -4.60 19.03
C LYS A 142 2.20 -5.68 17.95
N HIS A 143 1.24 -6.61 17.89
CA HIS A 143 1.20 -7.63 16.84
C HIS A 143 0.96 -6.98 15.48
N ILE A 144 -0.05 -6.12 15.35
CA ILE A 144 -0.35 -5.40 14.10
C ILE A 144 0.85 -4.59 13.62
N ASN A 145 1.44 -3.77 14.48
CA ASN A 145 2.56 -2.88 14.15
C ASN A 145 3.90 -3.62 13.93
N SER A 146 3.95 -4.94 14.16
CA SER A 146 5.11 -5.77 13.81
C SER A 146 5.17 -6.09 12.31
N LEU A 147 4.03 -5.95 11.60
CA LEU A 147 3.94 -6.13 10.16
C LEU A 147 4.14 -4.79 9.44
N PRO A 148 4.68 -4.78 8.21
CA PRO A 148 4.62 -3.59 7.39
C PRO A 148 3.16 -3.30 6.99
N THR A 149 2.83 -2.02 6.81
CA THR A 149 1.49 -1.65 6.35
C THR A 149 1.28 -2.08 4.89
N VAL A 150 0.03 -2.10 4.42
CA VAL A 150 -0.29 -2.37 3.01
C VAL A 150 0.39 -1.33 2.12
N TYR A 151 0.34 -0.05 2.52
CA TYR A 151 1.05 1.02 1.81
C TYR A 151 2.59 0.84 1.82
N GLU A 152 3.20 0.44 2.94
CA GLU A 152 4.66 0.17 2.99
C GLU A 152 5.07 -0.96 2.05
N ILE A 153 4.22 -1.98 1.87
CA ILE A 153 4.45 -3.07 0.92
C ILE A 153 4.34 -2.56 -0.52
N LEU A 154 3.24 -1.88 -0.83
CA LEU A 154 2.97 -1.36 -2.18
C LEU A 154 4.06 -0.40 -2.65
N SER A 155 4.53 0.49 -1.76
CA SER A 155 5.57 1.48 -2.05
C SER A 155 7.00 0.92 -2.04
N GLY A 156 7.19 -0.38 -1.76
CA GLY A 156 8.52 -0.99 -1.64
C GLY A 156 9.30 -0.58 -0.38
N LYS A 157 8.73 0.28 0.48
CA LYS A 157 9.35 0.74 1.75
C LYS A 157 9.55 -0.40 2.76
N ALA A 158 8.78 -1.48 2.66
CA ALA A 158 8.88 -2.66 3.53
C ALA A 158 10.24 -3.37 3.48
N VAL A 159 11.01 -3.24 2.38
CA VAL A 159 12.33 -3.88 2.21
C VAL A 159 13.42 -3.21 3.08
N ASN A 160 13.16 -2.00 3.60
CA ASN A 160 14.16 -1.16 4.26
C ASN A 160 14.13 -1.15 5.80
N LYS A 161 13.38 -2.03 6.49
CA LYS A 161 13.54 -2.15 7.95
C LYS A 161 14.84 -2.90 8.28
N PRO A 162 15.90 -2.24 8.82
CA PRO A 162 17.07 -2.96 9.27
C PRO A 162 16.66 -3.95 10.37
N LYS A 163 16.89 -5.25 10.13
CA LYS A 163 16.83 -6.27 11.20
C LYS A 163 17.60 -5.73 12.40
N ALA A 164 16.93 -5.60 13.55
CA ALA A 164 17.56 -5.21 14.79
C ALA A 164 18.79 -6.12 15.04
N LYS A 165 19.99 -5.55 14.96
CA LYS A 165 21.24 -6.29 15.14
C LYS A 165 21.30 -6.84 16.56
N ALA A 166 21.27 -8.16 16.69
CA ALA A 166 21.72 -8.84 17.89
C ALA A 166 23.20 -8.48 18.14
N LYS A 167 23.54 -8.05 19.36
CA LYS A 167 24.91 -7.73 19.77
C LYS A 167 25.74 -9.02 19.84
N GLY A 168 26.61 -9.22 18.86
CA GLY A 168 27.67 -10.25 18.86
C GLY A 168 29.04 -9.58 18.90
N ALA A 169 29.92 -10.09 19.77
CA ALA A 169 31.21 -9.54 20.16
C ALA A 169 32.22 -9.39 18.99
N ALA A 170 33.08 -8.37 19.13
CA ALA A 170 34.14 -8.03 18.18
C ALA A 170 35.42 -8.84 18.40
N ALA A 171 36.05 -9.27 17.31
CA ALA A 171 37.48 -9.59 17.25
C ALA A 171 38.03 -9.35 15.83
N GLY A 172 39.13 -8.59 15.74
CA GLY A 172 40.21 -8.77 14.74
C GLY A 172 40.13 -8.10 13.36
N GLN A 173 40.99 -7.09 13.14
CA GLN A 173 41.46 -6.46 11.87
C GLN A 173 42.13 -7.45 10.86
N PRO A 174 42.58 -7.08 9.62
CA PRO A 174 42.93 -5.75 9.04
C PRO A 174 42.49 -5.49 7.56
N PRO A 175 42.83 -4.32 6.94
CA PRO A 175 42.25 -3.84 5.68
C PRO A 175 43.05 -4.22 4.41
N GLY A 176 42.34 -4.69 3.39
CA GLY A 176 42.87 -4.94 2.04
C GLY A 176 42.52 -3.82 1.05
N LYS A 177 43.54 -3.29 0.37
CA LYS A 177 43.45 -2.32 -0.74
C LYS A 177 42.99 -3.00 -2.05
N LYS A 178 42.53 -2.14 -2.99
CA LYS A 178 42.32 -2.31 -4.47
C LYS A 178 40.84 -2.51 -4.84
N ALA A 179 40.33 -2.04 -5.98
CA ALA A 179 40.86 -1.31 -7.12
C ALA A 179 39.69 -0.55 -7.78
N ARG A 180 40.00 0.35 -8.72
CA ARG A 180 39.03 0.88 -9.68
C ARG A 180 38.48 -0.30 -10.50
N GLU A 181 37.16 -0.42 -10.55
CA GLU A 181 36.45 -1.26 -11.52
C GLU A 181 35.52 -0.35 -12.30
N ASP A 182 35.85 -0.22 -13.59
CA ASP A 182 34.97 0.30 -14.63
C ASP A 182 33.81 -0.70 -14.82
N GLY A 183 32.57 -0.19 -14.85
CA GLY A 183 31.36 -0.96 -15.16
C GLY A 183 30.62 -1.53 -13.94
N ALA A 184 30.15 -0.67 -13.03
CA ALA A 184 29.27 -1.11 -11.94
C ALA A 184 27.84 -1.38 -12.48
N PRO A 185 27.20 -2.51 -12.12
CA PRO A 185 25.78 -2.72 -12.37
C PRO A 185 24.96 -1.65 -11.64
N MET A 186 23.95 -1.08 -12.31
CA MET A 186 23.08 -0.06 -11.72
C MET A 186 22.43 -0.61 -10.44
N THR A 187 22.87 -0.11 -9.29
CA THR A 187 22.37 -0.57 -7.99
C THR A 187 20.95 -0.09 -7.77
N ALA A 188 20.02 -1.00 -7.50
CA ALA A 188 18.63 -0.72 -7.12
C ALA A 188 18.46 -0.01 -5.76
N MET A 189 19.54 0.41 -5.12
CA MET A 189 19.51 1.19 -3.88
C MET A 189 19.43 2.69 -4.19
N GLY A 190 18.42 3.36 -3.64
CA GLY A 190 18.24 4.80 -3.78
C GLY A 190 19.42 5.62 -3.22
N LEU A 191 19.70 6.77 -3.83
CA LEU A 191 20.78 7.68 -3.50
C LEU A 191 20.26 8.88 -2.70
N LYS A 192 20.99 9.30 -1.66
CA LYS A 192 20.62 10.50 -0.87
C LYS A 192 20.83 11.83 -1.61
N LYS A 193 21.64 11.81 -2.67
CA LYS A 193 21.95 12.97 -3.52
C LYS A 193 22.11 12.47 -4.96
N PRO A 194 21.71 13.27 -5.95
CA PRO A 194 21.89 12.90 -7.34
C PRO A 194 23.38 12.82 -7.67
N SER A 195 23.72 11.96 -8.62
CA SER A 195 25.02 11.88 -9.26
C SER A 195 25.29 13.14 -10.09
N ALA A 196 26.53 13.27 -10.59
CA ALA A 196 26.88 14.34 -11.52
C ALA A 196 25.94 14.34 -12.74
N GLY A 197 25.44 15.52 -13.08
CA GLY A 197 24.39 15.68 -14.07
C GLY A 197 23.83 17.09 -14.05
N PHE A 198 22.68 17.28 -14.69
CA PHE A 198 21.91 18.50 -14.60
C PHE A 198 20.44 18.19 -14.35
N ILE A 199 19.78 19.06 -13.58
CA ILE A 199 18.33 18.99 -13.38
C ILE A 199 17.64 19.48 -14.64
N GLN A 200 16.78 18.65 -15.24
CA GLN A 200 16.02 18.99 -16.44
C GLN A 200 15.08 20.18 -16.15
N PRO A 201 15.16 21.28 -16.93
CA PRO A 201 14.23 22.39 -16.76
C PRO A 201 12.82 22.07 -17.32
N PRO A 202 11.74 22.64 -16.73
CA PRO A 202 10.35 22.29 -17.05
C PRO A 202 9.94 22.54 -18.50
N GLU A 203 10.42 23.62 -19.11
CA GLU A 203 10.19 23.94 -20.52
C GLU A 203 11.47 23.75 -21.36
N GLY A 204 12.41 22.95 -20.84
CA GLY A 204 13.68 22.70 -21.48
C GLY A 204 13.58 21.88 -22.76
N ASP A 205 14.65 21.98 -23.56
CA ASP A 205 14.92 21.00 -24.61
C ASP A 205 15.03 19.59 -24.00
N LEU A 206 14.40 18.63 -24.67
CA LEU A 206 14.35 17.23 -24.22
C LEU A 206 15.36 16.35 -24.96
N SER A 207 16.16 16.92 -25.88
CA SER A 207 17.13 16.15 -26.68
C SER A 207 18.09 15.32 -25.83
N ALA A 208 18.48 15.85 -24.67
CA ALA A 208 19.38 15.23 -23.70
C ALA A 208 18.79 14.01 -22.99
N LEU A 209 17.47 13.78 -23.07
CA LEU A 209 16.80 12.61 -22.48
C LEU A 209 16.81 11.38 -23.39
N ASN A 210 17.18 11.52 -24.68
CA ASN A 210 17.18 10.38 -25.60
C ASN A 210 18.20 9.32 -25.18
N ASN A 211 17.71 8.13 -24.78
CA ASN A 211 18.51 7.01 -24.28
C ASN A 211 19.43 7.42 -23.11
N ALA A 212 19.00 8.38 -22.31
CA ALA A 212 19.78 8.90 -21.20
C ALA A 212 19.67 8.01 -19.97
N GLN A 213 20.77 7.92 -19.22
CA GLN A 213 20.70 7.55 -17.82
C GLN A 213 20.20 8.75 -17.02
N ILE A 214 19.17 8.52 -16.22
CA ILE A 214 18.54 9.54 -15.40
C ILE A 214 18.45 9.07 -13.96
N GLU A 215 18.27 10.02 -13.06
CA GLU A 215 17.91 9.77 -11.67
C GLU A 215 16.64 10.55 -11.35
N LEU A 216 15.66 9.84 -10.83
CA LEU A 216 14.34 10.37 -10.45
C LEU A 216 14.25 10.49 -8.94
N PHE A 217 13.89 11.67 -8.43
CA PHE A 217 13.67 11.88 -7.01
C PHE A 217 12.29 11.39 -6.59
N TRP A 218 12.24 10.65 -5.48
CA TRP A 218 11.02 10.21 -4.83
C TRP A 218 10.85 10.96 -3.50
N PRO A 219 9.87 11.89 -3.41
CA PRO A 219 9.63 12.69 -2.20
C PRO A 219 9.31 11.86 -0.96
N ASP A 220 8.68 10.71 -1.20
CA ASP A 220 8.14 9.77 -0.23
C ASP A 220 9.18 9.14 0.70
N ASP A 221 10.41 8.97 0.22
CA ASP A 221 11.54 8.47 0.99
C ASP A 221 12.77 9.40 0.94
N GLY A 222 12.70 10.47 0.14
CA GLY A 222 13.76 11.46 -0.02
C GLY A 222 14.98 10.92 -0.76
N MET A 223 14.80 9.94 -1.66
CA MET A 223 15.89 9.29 -2.40
C MET A 223 15.79 9.50 -3.90
N TRP A 224 16.94 9.38 -4.57
CA TRP A 224 17.10 9.40 -6.02
C TRP A 224 17.28 7.98 -6.56
N TYR A 225 16.49 7.61 -7.56
CA TYR A 225 16.48 6.28 -8.15
C TYR A 225 16.94 6.32 -9.59
N LYS A 226 17.88 5.44 -9.94
CA LYS A 226 18.42 5.33 -11.30
C LYS A 226 17.40 4.69 -12.23
N ALA A 227 17.24 5.29 -13.40
CA ALA A 227 16.46 4.75 -14.50
C ALA A 227 17.12 5.08 -15.84
N GLU A 228 16.69 4.39 -16.89
CA GLU A 228 17.07 4.67 -18.27
C GLU A 228 15.84 5.08 -19.07
N VAL A 229 15.97 6.14 -19.88
CA VAL A 229 14.91 6.55 -20.80
C VAL A 229 14.89 5.59 -21.98
N VAL A 230 13.86 4.73 -22.04
CA VAL A 230 13.70 3.74 -23.11
C VAL A 230 12.87 4.26 -24.29
N SER A 231 12.06 5.29 -24.07
CA SER A 231 11.31 5.97 -25.13
C SER A 231 11.00 7.39 -24.72
N LEU A 232 11.15 8.34 -25.63
CA LEU A 232 10.84 9.75 -25.42
C LEU A 232 9.81 10.20 -26.45
N ASN A 233 8.73 10.82 -25.98
CA ASN A 233 7.77 11.50 -26.83
C ASN A 233 7.83 13.00 -26.55
N THR A 234 8.46 13.72 -27.46
CA THR A 234 8.70 15.16 -27.34
C THR A 234 7.44 16.00 -27.57
N ARG A 235 6.43 15.45 -28.26
CA ARG A 235 5.17 16.17 -28.52
C ARG A 235 4.29 16.23 -27.28
N ASN A 236 4.16 15.12 -26.55
CA ASN A 236 3.37 15.06 -25.33
C ASN A 236 4.22 15.21 -24.06
N ARG A 237 5.51 15.49 -24.23
CA ARG A 237 6.50 15.70 -23.16
C ARG A 237 6.44 14.58 -22.10
N SER A 238 6.40 13.34 -22.57
CA SER A 238 6.44 12.14 -21.73
C SER A 238 7.61 11.23 -22.09
N ALA A 239 8.07 10.46 -21.11
CA ALA A 239 9.11 9.46 -21.30
C ALA A 239 8.72 8.13 -20.66
N LYS A 240 9.00 7.05 -21.36
CA LYS A 240 8.99 5.71 -20.81
C LYS A 240 10.37 5.42 -20.23
N VAL A 241 10.42 5.02 -18.96
CA VAL A 241 11.66 4.79 -18.22
C VAL A 241 11.72 3.35 -17.72
N LEU A 242 12.94 2.80 -17.63
CA LEU A 242 13.23 1.49 -17.06
C LEU A 242 14.08 1.70 -15.80
N TYR A 243 13.54 1.35 -14.64
CA TYR A 243 14.26 1.41 -13.38
C TYR A 243 15.29 0.28 -13.25
N ALA A 244 16.30 0.48 -12.41
CA ALA A 244 17.27 -0.57 -12.08
C ALA A 244 16.64 -1.84 -11.47
N THR A 245 15.43 -1.75 -10.92
CA THR A 245 14.64 -2.89 -10.42
C THR A 245 14.04 -3.75 -11.54
N GLY A 246 14.01 -3.24 -12.78
CA GLY A 246 13.35 -3.88 -13.93
C GLY A 246 11.95 -3.34 -14.21
N ASP A 247 11.41 -2.49 -13.35
CA ASP A 247 10.09 -1.88 -13.52
C ASP A 247 10.11 -0.83 -14.63
N VAL A 248 9.00 -0.73 -15.36
CA VAL A 248 8.85 0.18 -16.50
C VAL A 248 7.66 1.11 -16.26
N GLU A 249 7.89 2.42 -16.36
CA GLU A 249 6.87 3.45 -16.10
C GLU A 249 6.84 4.47 -17.25
N THR A 250 5.68 5.09 -17.49
CA THR A 250 5.57 6.28 -18.37
C THR A 250 5.32 7.50 -17.52
N LEU A 251 6.20 8.49 -17.63
CA LEU A 251 6.20 9.69 -16.79
C LEU A 251 5.91 10.94 -17.62
N SER A 252 5.20 11.89 -17.01
CA SER A 252 5.10 13.27 -17.49
C SER A 252 6.39 14.02 -17.16
N ILE A 253 7.13 14.47 -18.18
CA ILE A 253 8.40 15.19 -17.97
C ILE A 253 8.17 16.55 -17.31
N ASP A 254 7.07 17.22 -17.65
CA ASP A 254 6.79 18.57 -17.17
C ASP A 254 6.55 18.59 -15.66
N GLU A 255 5.78 17.63 -15.15
CA GLU A 255 5.50 17.50 -13.72
C GLU A 255 6.79 17.27 -12.93
N ILE A 256 7.56 16.25 -13.32
CA ILE A 256 8.79 15.88 -12.59
C ILE A 256 9.88 16.94 -12.72
N ALA A 257 9.98 17.63 -13.86
CA ALA A 257 10.94 18.71 -14.05
C ALA A 257 10.54 19.97 -13.27
N GLN A 258 9.25 20.29 -13.17
CA GLN A 258 8.73 21.42 -12.39
C GLN A 258 9.10 21.31 -10.91
N GLU A 259 9.12 20.10 -10.37
CA GLU A 259 9.51 19.84 -8.98
C GLU A 259 11.03 19.69 -8.82
N GLY A 260 11.81 19.70 -9.91
CA GLY A 260 13.25 19.49 -9.88
C GLY A 260 13.64 18.03 -9.58
N HIS A 261 12.76 17.09 -9.88
CA HIS A 261 12.88 15.67 -9.55
C HIS A 261 13.49 14.82 -10.67
N LEU A 262 14.02 15.44 -11.72
CA LEU A 262 14.62 14.77 -12.87
C LEU A 262 16.07 15.24 -13.06
N ASN A 263 17.02 14.39 -12.72
CA ASN A 263 18.44 14.59 -13.00
C ASN A 263 18.85 13.78 -14.23
N VAL A 264 19.45 14.43 -15.22
CA VAL A 264 20.05 13.79 -16.39
C VAL A 264 21.53 13.57 -16.10
N CYS A 265 21.95 12.31 -16.01
CA CYS A 265 23.32 11.96 -15.61
C CYS A 265 24.31 12.27 -16.74
N THR A 266 25.53 12.69 -16.36
CA THR A 266 26.66 12.97 -17.26
C THR A 266 27.82 12.02 -17.04
#